data_AF-A0A935ZF16-F1
#
_entry.id   AF-A0A935ZF16-F1
#
_cell.length_a   1.000
_cell.length_b   1.000
_cell.length_c   1.000
_cell.angle_alpha   90.00
_cell.angle_beta   90.00
_cell.angle_gamma   90.00
#
_symmetry.space_group_name_H-M   'P 1'
#
loop_
_entity.id
_entity.type
_entity.pdbx_description
1 polymer ?
#
loop_
_entity_poly.entity_id
_entity_poly.type
_entity_poly.pdbx_seq_one_letter_code
_entity_poly.pdbx_strand_id
1 'polypeptide(L)'
;MANGSAHRGVACLVAWLVACAPPTSPSSNAAPVEPATPSSPAAPVEPATPTSPVEPATPAAAATPVEPAAPATPVRADETPPPGFTPIPASRKGAFPGVAFTEVRAFAFDLHVDERSVCGMPLDADGTPCETVEGPGVVLTEAQTKTLLAMLSSKSTFGSGSSCFLPHHGFVFYDAAGTPVAELSLCFMCAMMVALPSLPKMKPVQGTDTYGLNEKSTARLRALCHELGLPMCDAKNPAEFSGTAR
;
A
#
# COMPACT_ATOMS: atom_id res chain seq x y z
N MET A 1 -53.85 -41.97 13.62
CA MET A 1 -53.69 -40.53 13.42
C MET A 1 -52.35 -40.31 12.71
N ALA A 2 -52.40 -39.66 11.54
CA ALA A 2 -51.31 -39.16 10.66
C ALA A 2 -50.21 -40.17 10.23
N ASN A 3 -50.32 -40.75 9.02
CA ASN A 3 -49.62 -40.37 7.76
C ASN A 3 -48.08 -40.54 7.85
N GLY A 4 -47.38 -41.38 7.10
CA GLY A 4 -47.68 -42.02 5.81
C GLY A 4 -46.53 -41.73 4.84
N SER A 5 -45.45 -42.51 4.91
CA SER A 5 -44.33 -42.52 3.95
C SER A 5 -44.78 -43.03 2.58
N ALA A 6 -44.30 -42.43 1.50
CA ALA A 6 -43.48 -43.08 0.47
C ALA A 6 -43.39 -42.24 -0.82
N HIS A 7 -42.14 -42.01 -1.24
CA HIS A 7 -41.74 -41.47 -2.51
C HIS A 7 -42.12 -42.37 -3.68
N ARG A 8 -42.78 -41.82 -4.71
CA ARG A 8 -42.69 -42.30 -6.10
C ARG A 8 -42.94 -41.17 -7.09
N GLY A 9 -41.92 -40.88 -7.90
CA GLY A 9 -42.09 -40.92 -9.35
C GLY A 9 -42.27 -39.60 -10.10
N VAL A 10 -41.44 -39.50 -11.14
CA VAL A 10 -41.67 -38.86 -12.44
C VAL A 10 -41.28 -37.37 -12.52
N ALA A 11 -40.00 -37.19 -12.88
CA ALA A 11 -39.49 -36.01 -13.55
C ALA A 11 -40.25 -35.81 -14.88
N CYS A 12 -40.84 -34.62 -15.05
CA CYS A 12 -41.45 -34.19 -16.30
C CYS A 12 -40.57 -33.10 -16.91
N LEU A 13 -39.79 -33.49 -17.93
CA LEU A 13 -39.23 -32.58 -18.91
C LEU A 13 -40.37 -31.93 -19.68
N VAL A 14 -40.42 -30.59 -19.74
CA VAL A 14 -41.12 -29.90 -20.83
C VAL A 14 -40.29 -28.69 -21.27
N ALA A 15 -39.90 -28.77 -22.53
CA ALA A 15 -39.05 -27.86 -23.25
C ALA A 15 -39.83 -26.63 -23.74
N TRP A 16 -39.12 -25.50 -23.75
CA TRP A 16 -39.11 -24.43 -24.75
C TRP A 16 -40.25 -24.36 -25.77
N LEU A 17 -41.02 -23.27 -25.73
CA LEU A 17 -41.74 -22.69 -26.86
C LEU A 17 -41.74 -21.16 -26.72
N VAL A 18 -40.70 -20.50 -27.24
CA VAL A 18 -40.69 -19.06 -27.50
C VAL A 18 -41.41 -18.84 -28.83
N ALA A 19 -42.58 -18.20 -28.78
CA ALA A 19 -43.35 -17.86 -29.97
C ALA A 19 -42.63 -16.78 -30.80
N CYS A 20 -42.33 -17.12 -32.05
CA CYS A 20 -41.77 -16.24 -33.06
C CYS A 20 -42.88 -15.36 -33.66
N ALA A 21 -42.81 -14.04 -33.49
CA ALA A 21 -43.68 -13.09 -34.19
C ALA A 21 -43.09 -12.73 -35.57
N PRO A 22 -43.92 -12.55 -36.62
CA PRO A 22 -43.43 -12.16 -37.94
C PRO A 22 -42.95 -10.69 -37.96
N PRO A 23 -41.91 -10.35 -38.74
CA PRO A 23 -41.42 -8.98 -38.87
C PRO A 23 -42.40 -8.11 -39.68
N THR A 24 -42.63 -6.89 -39.21
CA THR A 24 -43.36 -5.85 -39.94
C THR A 24 -42.52 -5.29 -41.11
N SER A 25 -43.17 -5.07 -42.25
CA SER A 25 -42.53 -4.61 -43.50
C SER A 25 -41.83 -3.25 -43.36
N PRO A 26 -40.65 -3.04 -43.98
CA PRO A 26 -39.96 -1.76 -43.95
C PRO A 26 -40.65 -0.72 -44.85
N SER A 27 -40.70 0.52 -44.39
CA SER A 27 -41.17 1.67 -45.18
C SER A 27 -40.22 1.94 -46.36
N SER A 28 -40.81 2.23 -47.52
CA SER A 28 -40.12 2.57 -48.77
C SER A 28 -39.23 3.81 -48.59
N ASN A 29 -37.92 3.67 -48.84
CA ASN A 29 -36.98 4.79 -48.83
C ASN A 29 -37.25 5.71 -50.04
N ALA A 30 -37.33 7.02 -49.80
CA ALA A 30 -37.39 8.02 -50.86
C ALA A 30 -36.11 7.98 -51.71
N ALA A 31 -36.27 8.15 -53.03
CA ALA A 31 -35.15 8.13 -53.97
C ALA A 31 -34.19 9.33 -53.75
N PRO A 32 -32.87 9.15 -53.90
CA PRO A 32 -31.89 10.23 -53.79
C PRO A 32 -32.04 11.28 -54.89
N VAL A 33 -31.84 12.56 -54.55
CA VAL A 33 -31.76 13.67 -55.50
C VAL A 33 -30.38 13.68 -56.16
N GLU A 34 -30.31 13.80 -57.48
CA GLU A 34 -29.03 13.83 -58.21
C GLU A 34 -28.24 15.12 -57.95
N PRO A 35 -26.89 15.05 -57.80
CA PRO A 35 -26.05 16.23 -57.59
C PRO A 35 -25.93 17.11 -58.83
N ALA A 36 -25.88 18.43 -58.63
CA ALA A 36 -25.56 19.38 -59.69
C ALA A 36 -24.11 19.22 -60.18
N THR A 37 -23.88 19.46 -61.48
CA THR A 37 -22.56 19.41 -62.12
C THR A 37 -21.69 20.60 -61.69
N PRO A 38 -20.43 20.37 -61.26
CA PRO A 38 -19.53 21.46 -60.87
C PRO A 38 -18.99 22.21 -62.09
N SER A 39 -18.77 23.53 -61.94
CA SER A 39 -18.08 24.36 -62.94
C SER A 39 -16.59 24.06 -63.00
N SER A 40 -16.01 24.19 -64.20
CA SER A 40 -14.58 23.93 -64.44
C SER A 40 -13.67 24.95 -63.72
N PRO A 41 -12.53 24.53 -63.16
CA PRO A 41 -11.55 25.42 -62.55
C PRO A 41 -10.90 26.36 -63.57
N ALA A 42 -10.50 27.55 -63.10
CA ALA A 42 -9.67 28.47 -63.86
C ALA A 42 -8.24 27.94 -64.03
N ALA A 43 -7.59 28.30 -65.15
CA ALA A 43 -6.23 27.87 -65.46
C ALA A 43 -5.19 28.46 -64.49
N PRO A 44 -4.10 27.74 -64.15
CA PRO A 44 -3.06 28.23 -63.24
C PRO A 44 -2.25 29.37 -63.83
N VAL A 45 -1.84 30.32 -62.97
CA VAL A 45 -0.88 31.38 -63.28
C VAL A 45 0.54 30.84 -63.11
N GLU A 46 1.44 31.13 -64.06
CA GLU A 46 2.83 30.68 -64.00
C GLU A 46 3.63 31.37 -62.87
N PRO A 47 4.50 30.65 -62.14
CA PRO A 47 5.29 31.21 -61.04
C PRO A 47 6.42 32.12 -61.53
N ALA A 48 6.68 33.19 -60.78
CA ALA A 48 7.88 34.02 -60.98
C ALA A 48 9.17 33.25 -60.63
N THR A 49 10.27 33.59 -61.29
CA THR A 49 11.58 33.00 -61.03
C THR A 49 12.16 33.49 -59.69
N PRO A 50 12.69 32.60 -58.83
CA PRO A 50 13.23 32.97 -57.54
C PRO A 50 14.62 33.62 -57.67
N THR A 51 14.87 34.67 -56.88
CA THR A 51 16.22 35.22 -56.68
C THR A 51 17.06 34.30 -55.81
N SER A 52 18.38 34.27 -56.05
CA SER A 52 19.30 33.40 -55.31
C SER A 52 19.34 33.69 -53.81
N PRO A 53 19.53 32.66 -52.95
CA PRO A 53 19.54 32.83 -51.49
C PRO A 53 20.78 33.59 -51.00
N VAL A 54 20.60 34.39 -49.95
CA VAL A 54 21.71 34.97 -49.16
C VAL A 54 22.27 33.89 -48.24
N GLU A 55 23.60 33.78 -48.12
CA GLU A 55 24.23 32.79 -47.24
C GLU A 55 23.90 33.04 -45.76
N PRO A 56 23.61 31.99 -44.97
CA PRO A 56 23.32 32.13 -43.54
C PRO A 56 24.55 32.50 -42.72
N ALA A 57 24.38 33.40 -41.75
CA ALA A 57 25.39 33.64 -40.73
C ALA A 57 25.60 32.39 -39.85
N THR A 58 26.84 32.17 -39.40
CA THR A 58 27.18 31.04 -38.54
C THR A 58 26.52 31.19 -37.16
N PRO A 59 25.76 30.20 -36.66
CA PRO A 59 25.11 30.28 -35.36
C PRO A 59 26.13 30.30 -34.21
N ALA A 60 25.84 31.07 -33.16
CA ALA A 60 26.58 30.99 -31.91
C ALA A 60 26.42 29.60 -31.27
N ALA A 61 27.48 29.11 -30.61
CA ALA A 61 27.46 27.83 -29.92
C ALA A 61 26.38 27.81 -28.82
N ALA A 62 25.66 26.68 -28.73
CA ALA A 62 24.61 26.50 -27.74
C ALA A 62 25.21 26.46 -26.32
N ALA A 63 24.59 27.21 -25.40
CA ALA A 63 24.90 27.07 -23.98
C ALA A 63 24.49 25.66 -23.50
N THR A 64 25.35 25.00 -22.74
CA THR A 64 25.04 23.71 -22.11
C THR A 64 23.89 23.90 -21.12
N PRO A 65 22.83 23.07 -21.17
CA PRO A 65 21.73 23.14 -20.21
C PRO A 65 22.25 23.00 -18.79
N VAL A 66 21.83 23.90 -17.90
CA VAL A 66 22.03 23.73 -16.46
C VAL A 66 21.13 22.58 -16.02
N GLU A 67 21.73 21.55 -15.43
CA GLU A 67 21.00 20.40 -14.89
C GLU A 67 19.96 20.90 -13.87
N PRO A 68 18.69 20.47 -13.94
CA PRO A 68 17.69 20.83 -12.95
C PRO A 68 18.20 20.47 -11.56
N ALA A 69 18.05 21.39 -10.60
CA ALA A 69 18.30 21.06 -9.20
C ALA A 69 17.46 19.82 -8.84
N ALA A 70 18.10 18.80 -8.27
CA ALA A 70 17.39 17.65 -7.74
C ALA A 70 16.26 18.14 -6.82
N PRO A 71 15.06 17.54 -6.86
CA PRO A 71 14.00 17.89 -5.92
C PRO A 71 14.58 17.81 -4.51
N ALA A 72 14.29 18.81 -3.69
CA ALA A 72 14.66 18.79 -2.29
C ALA A 72 14.19 17.44 -1.72
N THR A 73 15.13 16.65 -1.19
CA THR A 73 14.77 15.48 -0.40
C THR A 73 13.79 15.96 0.66
N PRO A 74 12.58 15.38 0.77
CA PRO A 74 11.66 15.75 1.82
C PRO A 74 12.43 15.70 3.14
N VAL A 75 12.26 16.75 3.97
CA VAL A 75 12.78 16.79 5.33
C VAL A 75 12.50 15.43 5.94
N ARG A 76 13.53 14.74 6.46
CA ARG A 76 13.37 13.43 7.09
C ARG A 76 12.36 13.60 8.22
N ALA A 77 11.11 13.22 7.98
CA ALA A 77 10.00 13.30 8.94
C ALA A 77 10.19 12.37 10.15
N ASP A 78 11.36 11.72 10.21
CA ASP A 78 11.67 10.65 11.14
C ASP A 78 12.50 11.17 12.31
N GLU A 79 13.38 12.16 12.17
CA GLU A 79 14.32 12.50 13.26
C GLU A 79 13.76 13.50 14.29
N THR A 80 12.66 14.19 13.98
CA THR A 80 12.05 15.14 14.92
C THR A 80 10.54 15.20 14.74
N PRO A 81 9.76 14.86 15.77
CA PRO A 81 8.30 14.95 15.72
C PRO A 81 7.86 16.41 15.51
N PRO A 82 6.74 16.63 14.81
CA PRO A 82 6.31 17.99 14.49
C PRO A 82 5.98 18.78 15.76
N PRO A 83 6.16 20.13 15.75
CA PRO A 83 5.87 20.98 16.90
C PRO A 83 4.44 20.75 17.42
N GLY A 84 4.32 20.48 18.72
CA GLY A 84 3.04 20.19 19.35
C GLY A 84 2.56 18.74 19.21
N PHE A 85 3.45 17.82 18.79
CA PHE A 85 3.16 16.39 18.84
C PHE A 85 2.66 15.97 20.23
N THR A 86 1.64 15.12 20.22
CA THR A 86 1.14 14.44 21.41
C THR A 86 1.37 12.95 21.24
N PRO A 87 1.80 12.23 22.30
CA PRO A 87 2.04 10.79 22.24
C PRO A 87 0.86 10.04 21.62
N ILE A 88 1.15 9.01 20.82
CA ILE A 88 0.12 8.17 20.21
C ILE A 88 -0.69 7.52 21.36
N PRO A 89 -2.01 7.73 21.42
CA PRO A 89 -2.79 7.22 22.55
C PRO A 89 -2.95 5.70 22.44
N ALA A 90 -2.85 5.00 23.58
CA ALA A 90 -3.03 3.55 23.66
C ALA A 90 -4.40 3.06 23.18
N SER A 91 -5.43 3.91 23.25
CA SER A 91 -6.75 3.62 22.71
C SER A 91 -7.32 4.84 22.02
N ARG A 92 -7.98 4.61 20.87
CA ARG A 92 -8.72 5.62 20.12
C ARG A 92 -10.09 5.05 19.78
N LYS A 93 -11.15 5.84 19.96
CA LYS A 93 -12.52 5.41 19.64
C LYS A 93 -12.66 5.26 18.12
N GLY A 94 -12.64 4.00 17.68
CA GLY A 94 -12.67 3.66 16.26
C GLY A 94 -11.36 4.02 15.55
N ALA A 95 -11.19 3.41 14.38
CA ALA A 95 -10.19 3.82 13.40
C ALA A 95 -8.74 3.37 13.57
N PHE A 96 -8.32 2.34 14.31
CA PHE A 96 -7.05 1.64 13.97
C PHE A 96 -7.35 0.22 13.48
N PRO A 97 -6.85 -0.22 12.30
CA PRO A 97 -5.87 0.41 11.42
C PRO A 97 -6.44 1.44 10.40
N GLY A 98 -7.59 2.05 10.68
CA GLY A 98 -8.25 3.03 9.80
C GLY A 98 -7.91 4.51 10.06
N VAL A 99 -6.76 4.82 10.68
CA VAL A 99 -6.36 6.21 10.98
C VAL A 99 -5.93 6.79 9.65
N ALA A 100 -6.20 8.07 9.39
CA ALA A 100 -5.68 8.70 8.20
C ALA A 100 -4.14 8.77 8.27
N PHE A 101 -3.46 8.20 7.30
CA PHE A 101 -2.01 8.27 7.12
C PHE A 101 -1.73 8.38 5.61
N THR A 102 -0.55 8.87 5.25
CA THR A 102 -0.06 8.95 3.87
C THR A 102 1.18 8.11 3.64
N GLU A 103 1.89 7.72 4.69
CA GLU A 103 3.09 6.89 4.62
C GLU A 103 3.08 5.80 5.69
N VAL A 104 3.62 4.63 5.36
CA VAL A 104 3.99 3.59 6.34
C VAL A 104 5.46 3.27 6.14
N ARG A 105 6.23 3.30 7.23
CA ARG A 105 7.67 3.03 7.23
C ARG A 105 7.98 1.88 8.17
N ALA A 106 8.79 0.95 7.72
CA ALA A 106 9.28 -0.15 8.54
C ALA A 106 10.66 0.16 9.09
N PHE A 107 10.91 -0.32 10.30
CA PHE A 107 12.18 -0.15 11.01
C PHE A 107 12.66 -1.49 11.55
N ALA A 108 13.98 -1.62 11.59
CA ALA A 108 14.67 -2.54 12.48
C ALA A 108 15.24 -1.72 13.66
N PHE A 109 15.26 -2.31 14.84
CA PHE A 109 15.80 -1.68 16.04
C PHE A 109 16.24 -2.76 17.03
N ASP A 110 16.99 -2.37 18.06
CA ASP A 110 17.48 -3.30 19.08
C ASP A 110 18.28 -4.49 18.49
N LEU A 111 18.95 -4.32 17.34
CA LEU A 111 19.65 -5.44 16.67
C LEU A 111 20.92 -5.92 17.36
N HIS A 112 21.22 -5.37 18.54
CA HIS A 112 22.41 -5.65 19.34
C HIS A 112 22.08 -5.89 20.82
N VAL A 113 20.86 -6.35 21.12
CA VAL A 113 20.44 -6.69 22.48
C VAL A 113 19.91 -8.12 22.53
N ASP A 114 20.32 -8.88 23.55
CA ASP A 114 20.03 -10.31 23.68
C ASP A 114 19.24 -10.67 24.95
N GLU A 115 19.24 -9.83 25.98
CA GLU A 115 18.51 -10.11 27.23
C GLU A 115 17.31 -9.18 27.49
N ARG A 116 17.47 -7.89 27.17
CA ARG A 116 16.44 -6.86 27.42
C ARG A 116 16.42 -5.86 26.29
N SER A 117 15.22 -5.55 25.82
CA SER A 117 15.00 -4.48 24.87
C SER A 117 15.39 -3.13 25.50
N VAL A 118 16.14 -2.32 24.76
CA VAL A 118 16.28 -0.90 25.05
C VAL A 118 15.02 -0.18 24.58
N CYS A 119 14.58 -0.51 23.37
CA CYS A 119 13.41 0.09 22.73
C CYS A 119 12.23 -0.89 22.73
N GLY A 120 11.11 -0.51 23.36
CA GLY A 120 9.88 -1.30 23.30
C GLY A 120 9.10 -1.09 22.00
N MET A 121 9.29 0.07 21.36
CA MET A 121 8.61 0.55 20.16
C MET A 121 9.62 1.27 19.26
N PRO A 122 9.32 1.48 17.96
CA PRO A 122 10.15 2.31 17.08
C PRO A 122 10.26 3.75 17.56
N LEU A 123 9.22 4.32 18.18
CA LEU A 123 9.23 5.70 18.65
C LEU A 123 9.26 5.76 20.18
N ASP A 124 9.96 6.78 20.70
CA ASP A 124 9.82 7.22 22.07
C ASP A 124 8.49 7.97 22.28
N ALA A 125 8.12 8.18 23.54
CA ALA A 125 6.84 8.80 23.89
C ALA A 125 6.69 10.24 23.34
N ASP A 126 7.79 10.95 23.13
CA ASP A 126 7.80 12.28 22.52
C ASP A 126 7.72 12.25 20.99
N GLY A 127 7.75 11.08 20.37
CA GLY A 127 7.61 10.85 18.94
C GLY A 127 8.93 10.83 18.16
N THR A 128 10.08 10.94 18.82
CA THR A 128 11.38 10.71 18.15
C THR A 128 11.65 9.21 17.97
N PRO A 129 12.49 8.79 17.03
CA PRO A 129 12.92 7.41 16.92
C PRO A 129 13.69 7.03 18.18
N CYS A 130 13.41 5.83 18.68
CA CYS A 130 14.17 5.31 19.81
C CYS A 130 15.64 5.12 19.43
N GLU A 131 16.53 5.19 20.42
CA GLU A 131 17.98 5.32 20.22
C GLU A 131 18.64 4.18 19.41
N THR A 132 18.00 3.01 19.32
CA THR A 132 18.51 1.84 18.59
C THR A 132 17.90 1.65 17.21
N VAL A 133 17.00 2.55 16.78
CA VAL A 133 16.36 2.48 15.46
C VAL A 133 17.38 2.65 14.35
N GLU A 134 17.36 1.73 13.38
CA GLU A 134 18.16 1.81 12.18
C GLU A 134 17.49 2.73 11.14
N GLY A 135 17.87 4.00 11.17
CA GLY A 135 17.43 5.00 10.21
C GLY A 135 18.04 4.80 8.81
N PRO A 136 17.32 5.17 7.72
CA PRO A 136 16.05 5.91 7.72
C PRO A 136 14.80 5.02 7.63
N GLY A 137 14.89 3.72 7.94
CA GLY A 137 13.83 2.75 7.68
C GLY A 137 13.46 2.60 6.20
N VAL A 138 12.41 1.84 5.91
CA VAL A 138 11.96 1.50 4.54
C VAL A 138 10.48 1.84 4.35
N VAL A 139 10.17 2.71 3.39
CA VAL A 139 8.78 3.06 3.05
C VAL A 139 8.10 1.90 2.32
N LEU A 140 6.93 1.50 2.79
CA LEU A 140 6.13 0.45 2.16
C LEU A 140 5.48 0.96 0.88
N THR A 141 5.43 0.09 -0.13
CA THR A 141 4.56 0.29 -1.29
C THR A 141 3.09 0.22 -0.89
N GLU A 142 2.19 0.71 -1.76
CA GLU A 142 0.75 0.60 -1.56
C GLU A 142 0.29 -0.86 -1.38
N ALA A 143 0.85 -1.78 -2.17
CA ALA A 143 0.52 -3.21 -2.11
C ALA A 143 0.95 -3.86 -0.78
N GLN A 144 2.16 -3.52 -0.30
CA GLN A 144 2.66 -3.97 1.00
C GLN A 144 1.82 -3.39 2.13
N THR A 145 1.52 -2.09 2.07
CA THR A 145 0.66 -1.39 3.04
C THR A 145 -0.72 -2.05 3.12
N LYS A 146 -1.38 -2.29 1.98
CA LYS A 146 -2.67 -2.97 1.92
C LYS A 146 -2.62 -4.36 2.52
N THR A 147 -1.53 -5.10 2.28
CA THR A 147 -1.31 -6.42 2.87
C THR A 147 -1.22 -6.34 4.39
N LEU A 148 -0.41 -5.43 4.92
CA LEU A 148 -0.25 -5.22 6.36
C LEU A 148 -1.59 -4.85 7.02
N LEU A 149 -2.32 -3.88 6.46
CA LEU A 149 -3.62 -3.45 6.98
C LEU A 149 -4.66 -4.57 6.98
N ALA A 150 -4.67 -5.40 5.94
CA ALA A 150 -5.57 -6.55 5.86
C ALA A 150 -5.27 -7.57 6.96
N MET A 151 -4.00 -7.77 7.30
CA MET A 151 -3.60 -8.62 8.41
C MET A 151 -4.06 -8.03 9.74
N LEU A 152 -3.78 -6.75 10.00
CA LEU A 152 -4.19 -6.07 11.24
C LEU A 152 -5.71 -6.06 11.45
N SER A 153 -6.49 -6.10 10.35
CA SER A 153 -7.95 -6.10 10.38
C SER A 153 -8.59 -7.48 10.52
N SER A 154 -7.80 -8.57 10.41
CA SER A 154 -8.33 -9.93 10.40
C SER A 154 -8.08 -10.66 11.72
N LYS A 155 -9.15 -11.19 12.32
CA LYS A 155 -9.05 -12.05 13.53
C LYS A 155 -8.19 -13.30 13.28
N SER A 156 -8.16 -13.81 12.05
CA SER A 156 -7.35 -14.96 11.66
C SER A 156 -5.86 -14.67 11.54
N THR A 157 -5.43 -13.43 11.79
CA THR A 157 -4.01 -13.06 11.94
C THR A 157 -3.50 -13.37 13.34
N PHE A 158 -4.38 -13.36 14.33
CA PHE A 158 -4.00 -13.42 15.73
C PHE A 158 -4.04 -14.86 16.27
N GLY A 159 -3.31 -15.08 17.35
CA GLY A 159 -3.11 -16.35 18.02
C GLY A 159 -2.73 -16.13 19.50
N SER A 160 -2.08 -17.10 20.12
CA SER A 160 -1.66 -17.00 21.53
C SER A 160 -0.32 -16.29 21.73
N GLY A 161 0.61 -16.42 20.78
CA GLY A 161 2.00 -15.97 20.97
C GLY A 161 2.70 -16.69 22.13
N SER A 162 3.78 -16.09 22.64
CA SER A 162 4.47 -16.51 23.88
C SER A 162 4.39 -15.41 24.95
N SER A 163 4.88 -15.67 26.17
CA SER A 163 4.94 -14.65 27.24
C SER A 163 6.14 -13.71 27.15
N CYS A 164 7.08 -13.99 26.24
CA CYS A 164 8.24 -13.15 25.99
C CYS A 164 7.87 -12.01 25.03
N PHE A 165 8.53 -10.85 25.18
CA PHE A 165 8.47 -9.77 24.19
C PHE A 165 9.83 -9.09 24.10
N LEU A 166 10.59 -9.43 23.06
CA LEU A 166 11.88 -8.83 22.71
C LEU A 166 11.77 -8.32 21.26
N PRO A 167 11.19 -7.13 21.04
CA PRO A 167 10.90 -6.66 19.70
C PRO A 167 12.14 -6.11 19.00
N HIS A 168 12.21 -6.32 17.69
CA HIS A 168 13.34 -5.87 16.85
C HIS A 168 12.90 -5.28 15.51
N HIS A 169 11.60 -5.29 15.23
CA HIS A 169 11.03 -4.78 13.99
C HIS A 169 9.76 -4.03 14.30
N GLY A 170 9.46 -3.01 13.52
CA GLY A 170 8.24 -2.25 13.72
C GLY A 170 7.81 -1.49 12.48
N PHE A 171 6.62 -0.91 12.56
CA PHE A 171 6.08 -0.07 11.50
C PHE A 171 5.54 1.21 12.12
N VAL A 172 5.80 2.35 11.51
CA VAL A 172 5.22 3.65 11.88
C VAL A 172 4.38 4.16 10.73
N PHE A 173 3.20 4.68 11.06
CA PHE A 173 2.26 5.28 10.13
C PHE A 173 2.33 6.80 10.31
N TYR A 174 2.59 7.53 9.23
CA TYR A 174 2.70 9.00 9.26
C TYR A 174 1.59 9.65 8.46
N ASP A 175 1.06 10.77 8.95
CA ASP A 175 0.12 11.60 8.19
C ASP A 175 0.83 12.48 7.14
N ALA A 176 0.05 13.30 6.43
CA ALA A 176 0.55 14.18 5.37
C ALA A 176 1.56 15.24 5.86
N ALA A 177 1.58 15.53 7.17
CA ALA A 177 2.53 16.44 7.79
C ALA A 177 3.79 15.73 8.31
N GLY A 178 3.88 14.40 8.15
CA GLY A 178 4.96 13.59 8.73
C GLY A 178 4.77 13.33 10.23
N THR A 179 3.57 13.52 10.77
CA THR A 179 3.28 13.22 12.18
C THR A 179 3.04 11.73 12.34
N PRO A 180 3.70 11.03 13.28
CA PRO A 180 3.37 9.64 13.54
C PRO A 180 1.99 9.53 14.19
N VAL A 181 1.10 8.72 13.61
CA VAL A 181 -0.31 8.58 14.02
C VAL A 181 -0.66 7.18 14.51
N ALA A 182 0.19 6.20 14.20
CA ALA A 182 0.15 4.86 14.74
C ALA A 182 1.52 4.18 14.61
N GLU A 183 1.77 3.17 15.42
CA GLU A 183 2.98 2.37 15.36
C GLU A 183 2.74 0.93 15.82
N LEU A 184 3.61 0.04 15.34
CA LEU A 184 3.63 -1.38 15.64
C LEU A 184 5.03 -1.78 16.07
N SER A 185 5.10 -2.71 17.02
CA SER A 185 6.33 -3.35 17.46
C SER A 185 6.16 -4.86 17.38
N LEU A 186 7.13 -5.55 16.79
CA LEU A 186 7.07 -6.98 16.45
C LEU A 186 8.24 -7.74 17.07
N CYS A 187 7.92 -8.82 17.79
CA CYS A 187 8.88 -9.86 18.15
C CYS A 187 8.60 -11.12 17.32
N PHE A 188 9.39 -11.35 16.27
CA PHE A 188 9.25 -12.54 15.43
C PHE A 188 9.54 -13.85 16.18
N MET A 189 10.49 -13.83 17.13
CA MET A 189 10.82 -14.99 17.95
C MET A 189 9.66 -15.39 18.87
N CYS A 190 8.97 -14.38 19.40
CA CYS A 190 7.87 -14.54 20.34
C CYS A 190 6.53 -14.82 19.65
N ALA A 191 6.44 -14.54 18.33
CA ALA A 191 5.19 -14.39 17.59
C ALA A 191 4.23 -13.41 18.32
N MET A 192 4.76 -12.25 18.69
CA MET A 192 4.03 -11.23 19.45
C MET A 192 4.12 -9.88 18.76
N MET A 193 3.10 -9.06 18.95
CA MET A 193 3.09 -7.67 18.51
C MET A 193 2.44 -6.75 19.52
N VAL A 194 2.90 -5.50 19.56
CA VAL A 194 2.22 -4.38 20.21
C VAL A 194 1.72 -3.43 19.13
N ALA A 195 0.54 -2.84 19.32
CA ALA A 195 -0.01 -1.83 18.42
C ALA A 195 -0.51 -0.60 19.19
N LEU A 196 -0.05 0.57 18.79
CA LEU A 196 -0.53 1.86 19.27
C LEU A 196 -1.12 2.66 18.11
N PRO A 197 -2.39 3.10 18.17
CA PRO A 197 -3.40 2.70 19.15
C PRO A 197 -3.71 1.20 19.10
N SER A 198 -4.29 0.68 20.17
CA SER A 198 -4.79 -0.71 20.23
C SER A 198 -5.77 -1.01 19.10
N LEU A 199 -5.80 -2.27 18.66
CA LEU A 199 -6.70 -2.81 17.65
C LEU A 199 -8.07 -3.11 18.29
N PRO A 200 -9.11 -2.28 18.12
CA PRO A 200 -10.34 -2.34 18.91
C PRO A 200 -11.19 -3.60 18.62
N LYS A 201 -10.95 -4.28 17.50
CA LYS A 201 -11.66 -5.49 17.09
C LYS A 201 -10.90 -6.78 17.42
N MET A 202 -9.70 -6.66 17.98
CA MET A 202 -8.82 -7.78 18.30
C MET A 202 -8.72 -7.95 19.80
N LYS A 203 -8.57 -9.20 20.23
CA LYS A 203 -8.46 -9.53 21.65
C LYS A 203 -6.97 -9.50 22.03
N PRO A 204 -6.53 -8.61 22.92
CA PRO A 204 -5.17 -8.64 23.42
C PRO A 204 -4.94 -9.89 24.28
N VAL A 205 -3.71 -10.38 24.29
CA VAL A 205 -3.27 -11.50 25.13
C VAL A 205 -2.63 -11.02 26.44
N GLN A 206 -2.12 -9.79 26.43
CA GLN A 206 -1.52 -9.10 27.58
C GLN A 206 -1.84 -7.60 27.49
N GLY A 207 -2.11 -6.95 28.62
CA GLY A 207 -2.45 -5.53 28.65
C GLY A 207 -3.65 -5.18 27.75
N THR A 208 -3.55 -4.04 27.06
CA THR A 208 -4.62 -3.51 26.20
C THR A 208 -4.29 -3.55 24.70
N ASP A 209 -3.03 -3.75 24.37
CA ASP A 209 -2.43 -3.47 23.06
C ASP A 209 -1.43 -4.54 22.60
N THR A 210 -1.25 -5.61 23.39
CA THR A 210 -0.34 -6.71 23.06
C THR A 210 -1.11 -7.89 22.50
N TYR A 211 -0.69 -8.39 21.34
CA TYR A 211 -1.38 -9.43 20.59
C TYR A 211 -0.42 -10.57 20.21
N GLY A 212 -0.86 -11.80 20.44
CA GLY A 212 -0.21 -12.97 19.87
C GLY A 212 -0.53 -13.10 18.39
N LEU A 213 0.47 -13.48 17.61
CA LEU A 213 0.34 -13.83 16.20
C LEU A 213 0.26 -15.36 16.06
N ASN A 214 -0.42 -15.84 15.03
CA ASN A 214 -0.34 -17.25 14.68
C ASN A 214 0.81 -17.53 13.72
N GLU A 215 1.08 -18.81 13.48
CA GLU A 215 2.19 -19.25 12.64
C GLU A 215 2.12 -18.69 11.21
N LYS A 216 0.94 -18.74 10.58
CA LYS A 216 0.75 -18.29 9.20
C LYS A 216 0.97 -16.77 9.06
N SER A 217 0.45 -15.98 9.99
CA SER A 217 0.63 -14.53 9.96
C SER A 217 2.07 -14.14 10.31
N THR A 218 2.70 -14.83 11.26
CA THR A 218 4.12 -14.63 11.59
C THR A 218 4.99 -14.89 10.37
N ALA A 219 4.77 -16.01 9.67
CA ALA A 219 5.47 -16.32 8.43
C ALA A 219 5.25 -15.25 7.34
N ARG A 220 4.02 -14.72 7.21
CA ARG A 220 3.73 -13.65 6.24
C ARG A 220 4.43 -12.33 6.60
N LEU A 221 4.48 -11.96 7.88
CA LEU A 221 5.19 -10.76 8.32
C LEU A 221 6.71 -10.91 8.15
N ARG A 222 7.29 -12.11 8.37
CA ARG A 222 8.69 -12.38 8.03
C ARG A 222 8.95 -12.23 6.53
N ALA A 223 8.06 -12.76 5.69
CA ALA A 223 8.18 -12.56 4.24
C ALA A 223 8.13 -11.08 3.86
N LEU A 224 7.26 -10.28 4.49
CA LEU A 224 7.23 -8.83 4.30
C LEU A 224 8.54 -8.16 4.76
N CYS A 225 9.10 -8.57 5.89
CA CYS A 225 10.40 -8.10 6.38
C CYS A 225 11.52 -8.35 5.34
N HIS A 226 11.55 -9.55 4.75
CA HIS A 226 12.48 -9.88 3.65
C HIS A 226 12.23 -9.07 2.38
N GLU A 227 10.97 -8.90 1.98
CA GLU A 227 10.59 -8.05 0.83
C GLU A 227 11.05 -6.60 1.00
N LEU A 228 11.10 -6.12 2.24
CA LEU A 228 11.57 -4.77 2.59
C LEU A 228 13.11 -4.69 2.73
N GLY A 229 13.81 -5.82 2.64
CA GLY A 229 15.26 -5.87 2.81
C GLY A 229 15.73 -5.55 4.23
N LEU A 230 14.86 -5.72 5.23
CA LEU A 230 15.23 -5.50 6.62
C LEU A 230 16.13 -6.64 7.12
N PRO A 231 17.08 -6.36 8.03
CA PRO A 231 17.95 -7.38 8.60
C PRO A 231 17.20 -8.27 9.60
N MET A 232 17.78 -9.43 9.91
CA MET A 232 17.40 -10.29 11.05
C MET A 232 15.93 -10.79 11.07
N CYS A 233 15.25 -10.84 9.92
CA CYS A 233 13.85 -11.27 9.83
C CYS A 233 13.58 -12.71 10.34
N ASP A 234 14.59 -13.58 10.25
CA ASP A 234 14.48 -15.01 10.58
C ASP A 234 15.12 -15.38 11.92
N ALA A 235 15.59 -14.41 12.70
CA ALA A 235 16.21 -14.65 13.99
C ALA A 235 15.27 -15.50 14.87
N LYS A 236 15.83 -16.56 15.46
CA LYS A 236 15.08 -17.55 16.25
C LYS A 236 15.39 -17.48 17.73
N ASN A 237 16.53 -16.89 18.08
CA ASN A 237 16.94 -16.73 19.47
C ASN A 237 17.73 -15.42 19.66
N PRO A 238 17.74 -14.87 20.89
CA PRO A 238 18.34 -13.56 21.14
C PRO A 238 19.85 -13.50 20.90
N ALA A 239 20.58 -14.62 21.03
CA ALA A 239 22.03 -14.63 20.81
C ALA A 239 22.43 -14.38 19.35
N GLU A 240 21.49 -14.44 18.41
CA GLU A 240 21.75 -14.05 17.03
C GLU A 240 21.97 -12.53 16.88
N PHE A 241 21.48 -11.72 17.82
CA PHE A 241 21.64 -10.25 17.82
C PHE A 241 22.95 -9.78 18.47
N SER A 242 23.55 -10.58 19.37
CA SER A 242 24.77 -10.17 20.09
C SER A 242 26.07 -10.31 19.26
N GLY A 243 26.00 -10.85 18.04
CA GLY A 243 27.16 -11.11 17.15
C GLY A 243 27.32 -10.16 15.97
N THR A 244 26.32 -9.32 15.67
CA THR A 244 26.37 -8.33 14.58
C THR A 244 27.05 -7.07 15.08
N ALA A 245 28.17 -6.66 14.47
CA ALA A 245 28.83 -5.39 14.81
C ALA A 245 28.02 -4.20 14.28
N ARG A 246 28.02 -3.08 15.03
CA ARG A 246 27.45 -1.78 14.61
C ARG A 246 28.17 -1.19 13.41
#